data_AF-A0A661IVV6-F1
#
_entry.id   AF-A0A661IVV6-F1
#
_cell.length_a   1.000
_cell.length_b   1.000
_cell.length_c   1.000
_cell.angle_alpha   90.00
_cell.angle_beta   90.00
_cell.angle_gamma   90.00
#
_symmetry.space_group_name_H-M   'P 1'
#
loop_
_entity.id
_entity.type
_entity.pdbx_description
1 polymer ?
#
loop_
_entity_poly.entity_id
_entity_poly.type
_entity_poly.pdbx_seq_one_letter_code
_entity_poly.pdbx_strand_id
1 'polypeptide(L)'
;MTDIISSDNTTMTFEQFSKIYEKDHLELIKEDPSQIKYLLSCSEKVKLLAVRKDPTSIKFIKEQSRRVINAASNSEIDIFLYIINPTEKDCVKAIKRDDWNIKYVKDPSEKVQLIAVKRVFLIEFINLPFDSVARIILNYDKKYNTTHSKYVKLNDRLKQETINELKLMRC
;
A
#
# COMPACT_ATOMS: atom_id res chain seq x y z
N MET A 1 -29.02 0.43 61.80
CA MET A 1 -30.02 1.13 60.97
C MET A 1 -29.85 0.61 59.57
N THR A 2 -30.87 -0.13 59.16
CA THR A 2 -31.04 -0.76 57.86
C THR A 2 -31.02 0.29 56.75
N ASP A 3 -30.21 0.05 55.72
CA ASP A 3 -30.61 0.34 54.35
C ASP A 3 -30.10 -0.81 53.46
N ILE A 4 -30.95 -1.82 53.35
CA ILE A 4 -30.94 -2.77 52.25
C ILE A 4 -31.51 -1.99 51.05
N ILE A 5 -30.67 -1.67 50.06
CA ILE A 5 -31.16 -1.40 48.71
C ILE A 5 -31.05 -2.71 47.94
N SER A 6 -32.23 -3.26 47.69
CA SER A 6 -32.53 -4.42 46.87
C SER A 6 -32.20 -4.19 45.38
N SER A 7 -31.83 -5.29 44.72
CA SER A 7 -32.02 -5.64 43.30
C SER A 7 -31.42 -4.71 42.23
N ASP A 8 -30.17 -5.00 41.83
CA ASP A 8 -29.87 -5.67 40.55
C ASP A 8 -28.37 -5.69 40.33
N ASN A 9 -27.77 -6.88 40.41
CA ASN A 9 -26.34 -7.05 40.24
C ASN A 9 -26.00 -7.12 38.75
N THR A 10 -26.03 -5.95 38.08
CA THR A 10 -25.67 -5.83 36.64
C THR A 10 -24.62 -4.73 36.42
N THR A 11 -23.63 -4.62 37.29
CA THR A 11 -22.43 -3.83 36.97
C THR A 11 -21.54 -4.63 36.02
N MET A 12 -21.86 -4.57 34.73
CA MET A 12 -20.95 -5.03 33.68
C MET A 12 -19.66 -4.19 33.72
N THR A 13 -18.53 -4.88 33.76
CA THR A 13 -17.22 -4.26 33.61
C THR A 13 -17.04 -3.71 32.19
N PHE A 14 -16.17 -2.70 32.03
CA PHE A 14 -15.79 -2.19 30.72
C PHE A 14 -15.27 -3.30 29.78
N GLU A 15 -14.57 -4.30 30.32
CA GLU A 15 -14.08 -5.44 29.56
C GLU A 15 -15.24 -6.32 29.05
N GLN A 16 -16.25 -6.59 29.89
CA GLN A 16 -17.44 -7.32 29.48
C GLN A 16 -18.22 -6.55 28.41
N PHE A 17 -18.36 -5.22 28.56
CA PHE A 17 -19.01 -4.36 27.57
C PHE A 17 -18.26 -4.41 26.24
N SER A 18 -16.94 -4.22 26.24
CA SER A 18 -16.10 -4.29 25.03
C SER A 18 -16.22 -5.64 24.31
N LYS A 19 -16.27 -6.75 25.04
CA LYS A 19 -16.46 -8.10 24.46
C LYS A 19 -17.81 -8.27 23.77
N ILE A 20 -18.89 -7.68 24.31
CA ILE A 20 -20.22 -7.75 23.69
C ILE A 20 -20.23 -7.00 22.36
N TYR A 21 -19.71 -5.77 22.30
CA TYR A 21 -19.62 -5.02 21.04
C TYR A 21 -18.75 -5.72 19.99
N GLU A 22 -17.65 -6.36 20.40
CA GLU A 22 -16.86 -7.17 19.46
C GLU A 22 -17.70 -8.33 18.90
N LYS A 23 -18.49 -9.00 19.73
CA LYS A 23 -19.34 -10.12 19.30
C LYS A 23 -20.38 -9.66 18.27
N ASP A 24 -21.06 -8.55 18.52
CA ASP A 24 -22.10 -8.03 17.62
C ASP A 24 -21.49 -7.58 16.28
N HIS A 25 -20.33 -6.92 16.31
CA HIS A 25 -19.60 -6.60 15.08
C HIS A 25 -19.17 -7.87 14.32
N LEU A 26 -18.73 -8.92 15.02
CA LEU A 26 -18.37 -10.18 14.36
C LEU A 26 -19.58 -10.84 13.71
N GLU A 27 -20.75 -10.82 14.35
CA GLU A 27 -21.99 -11.36 13.81
C GLU A 27 -22.44 -10.57 12.57
N LEU A 28 -22.45 -9.24 12.65
CA LEU A 28 -22.75 -8.36 11.53
C LEU A 28 -21.85 -8.63 10.30
N ILE A 29 -20.54 -8.73 10.51
CA ILE A 29 -19.56 -8.98 9.43
C ILE A 29 -19.61 -10.43 8.92
N LYS A 30 -20.04 -11.39 9.74
CA LYS A 30 -20.28 -12.77 9.29
C LYS A 30 -21.39 -12.81 8.26
N GLU A 31 -22.46 -12.04 8.43
CA GLU A 31 -23.57 -11.99 7.47
C GLU A 31 -23.16 -11.23 6.20
N ASP A 32 -22.65 -10.01 6.34
CA ASP A 32 -22.22 -9.18 5.21
C ASP A 32 -20.93 -8.40 5.53
N PRO A 33 -19.79 -8.75 4.91
CA PRO A 33 -18.53 -8.05 5.11
C PRO A 33 -18.58 -6.55 4.77
N SER A 34 -19.46 -6.15 3.86
CA SER A 34 -19.59 -4.76 3.42
C SER A 34 -20.11 -3.84 4.52
N GLN A 35 -20.75 -4.40 5.55
CA GLN A 35 -21.24 -3.66 6.72
C GLN A 35 -20.11 -2.99 7.52
N ILE A 36 -18.86 -3.43 7.34
CA ILE A 36 -17.70 -2.79 7.99
C ILE A 36 -17.61 -1.28 7.68
N LYS A 37 -18.16 -0.84 6.55
CA LYS A 37 -18.24 0.59 6.16
C LYS A 37 -19.05 1.45 7.13
N TYR A 38 -19.95 0.84 7.91
CA TYR A 38 -20.77 1.52 8.91
C TYR A 38 -20.17 1.47 10.32
N LEU A 39 -19.07 0.73 10.52
CA LEU A 39 -18.40 0.63 11.81
C LEU A 39 -17.40 1.77 11.97
N LEU A 40 -17.69 2.72 12.87
CA LEU A 40 -16.80 3.85 13.18
C LEU A 40 -15.42 3.39 13.68
N SER A 41 -15.42 2.33 14.50
CA SER A 41 -14.21 1.65 14.97
C SER A 41 -14.52 0.18 15.21
N CYS A 42 -13.54 -0.69 15.00
CA CYS A 42 -13.69 -2.11 15.27
C CYS A 42 -12.33 -2.74 15.56
N SER A 43 -12.35 -3.88 16.25
CA SER A 43 -11.13 -4.60 16.61
C SER A 43 -10.45 -5.18 15.36
N GLU A 44 -9.15 -5.48 15.48
CA GLU A 44 -8.42 -6.12 14.39
C GLU A 44 -9.05 -7.46 13.99
N LYS A 45 -9.69 -8.16 14.93
CA LYS A 45 -10.38 -9.44 14.67
C LYS A 45 -11.57 -9.25 13.72
N VAL A 46 -12.36 -8.20 13.90
CA VAL A 46 -13.46 -7.83 13.00
C VAL A 46 -12.92 -7.45 11.61
N LYS A 47 -11.89 -6.60 11.57
CA LYS A 47 -11.20 -6.20 10.33
C LYS A 47 -10.70 -7.41 9.54
N LEU A 48 -10.09 -8.38 10.22
CA LEU A 48 -9.58 -9.61 9.61
C LEU A 48 -10.69 -10.52 9.09
N LEU A 49 -11.80 -10.63 9.82
CA LEU A 49 -12.95 -11.39 9.34
C LEU A 49 -13.50 -10.80 8.05
N ALA A 50 -13.67 -9.48 8.00
CA ALA A 50 -14.19 -8.78 6.82
C ALA A 50 -13.32 -9.06 5.58
N VAL A 51 -12.02 -8.80 5.66
CA VAL A 51 -11.12 -8.98 4.50
C VAL A 51 -10.91 -10.43 4.08
N ARG A 52 -11.14 -11.41 4.97
CA ARG A 52 -11.09 -12.83 4.64
C ARG A 52 -12.33 -13.30 3.89
N LYS A 53 -13.48 -12.70 4.19
CA LYS A 53 -14.74 -12.99 3.48
C LYS A 53 -14.83 -12.23 2.15
N ASP A 54 -14.47 -10.96 2.17
CA ASP A 54 -14.39 -10.10 0.98
C ASP A 54 -13.14 -9.21 1.07
N PRO A 55 -12.09 -9.53 0.30
CA PRO A 55 -10.87 -8.74 0.23
C PRO A 55 -11.12 -7.25 -0.10
N THR A 56 -12.16 -6.92 -0.87
CA THR A 56 -12.45 -5.52 -1.23
C THR A 56 -12.94 -4.68 -0.05
N SER A 57 -13.37 -5.31 1.04
CA SER A 57 -13.76 -4.64 2.27
C SER A 57 -12.61 -3.85 2.91
N ILE A 58 -11.35 -4.12 2.54
CA ILE A 58 -10.20 -3.32 2.98
C ILE A 58 -10.31 -1.84 2.63
N LYS A 59 -11.04 -1.49 1.56
CA LYS A 59 -11.29 -0.09 1.16
C LYS A 59 -12.05 0.73 2.21
N PHE A 60 -12.77 0.05 3.11
CA PHE A 60 -13.53 0.67 4.19
C PHE A 60 -12.75 0.70 5.52
N ILE A 61 -11.58 0.06 5.58
CA ILE A 61 -10.76 -0.02 6.80
C ILE A 61 -9.75 1.13 6.77
N LYS A 62 -9.95 2.13 7.64
CA LYS A 62 -9.04 3.29 7.77
C LYS A 62 -7.67 2.91 8.31
N GLU A 63 -7.64 2.05 9.33
CA GLU A 63 -6.41 1.58 9.97
C GLU A 63 -6.09 0.16 9.54
N GLN A 64 -5.26 0.06 8.52
CA GLN A 64 -4.88 -1.21 7.90
C GLN A 64 -3.60 -1.74 8.53
N SER A 65 -3.73 -2.66 9.50
CA SER A 65 -2.55 -3.34 10.04
C SER A 65 -1.89 -4.20 8.97
N ARG A 66 -0.61 -4.52 9.17
CA ARG A 66 0.10 -5.41 8.24
C ARG A 66 -0.58 -6.77 8.11
N ARG A 67 -1.21 -7.24 9.19
CA ARG A 67 -1.96 -8.51 9.24
C ARG A 67 -3.24 -8.44 8.42
N VAL A 68 -3.97 -7.33 8.48
CA VAL A 68 -5.19 -7.09 7.68
C VAL A 68 -4.86 -7.02 6.19
N ILE A 69 -3.84 -6.23 5.80
CA ILE A 69 -3.46 -6.12 4.39
C ILE A 69 -3.00 -7.48 3.86
N ASN A 70 -2.16 -8.20 4.60
CA ASN A 70 -1.70 -9.53 4.17
C ASN A 70 -2.85 -10.53 4.03
N ALA A 71 -3.85 -10.48 4.92
CA ALA A 71 -5.03 -11.32 4.81
C ALA A 71 -5.85 -11.02 3.55
N ALA A 72 -6.05 -9.74 3.21
CA ALA A 72 -6.71 -9.33 1.97
C ALA A 72 -5.92 -9.74 0.71
N SER A 73 -4.59 -9.56 0.74
CA SER A 73 -3.68 -9.87 -0.37
C SER A 73 -3.46 -11.37 -0.63
N ASN A 74 -3.97 -12.26 0.21
CA ASN A 74 -3.91 -13.71 -0.01
C ASN A 74 -5.02 -14.22 -0.96
N SER A 75 -5.78 -13.31 -1.57
CA SER A 75 -6.84 -13.62 -2.52
C SER A 75 -6.44 -13.32 -3.96
N GLU A 76 -7.24 -13.80 -4.91
CA GLU A 76 -7.11 -13.46 -6.33
C GLU A 76 -7.60 -12.04 -6.68
N ILE A 77 -8.14 -11.27 -5.72
CA ILE A 77 -8.67 -9.92 -5.97
C ILE A 77 -7.55 -8.88 -5.88
N ASP A 78 -7.49 -7.95 -6.84
CA ASP A 78 -6.52 -6.85 -6.79
C ASP A 78 -7.03 -5.79 -5.83
N ILE A 79 -6.37 -5.70 -4.68
CA ILE A 79 -6.70 -4.73 -3.63
C ILE A 79 -5.64 -3.62 -3.54
N PHE A 80 -4.65 -3.58 -4.44
CA PHE A 80 -3.51 -2.67 -4.35
C PHE A 80 -3.95 -1.21 -4.26
N LEU A 81 -4.95 -0.83 -5.06
CA LEU A 81 -5.55 0.52 -5.06
C LEU A 81 -6.18 0.93 -3.72
N TYR A 82 -6.45 -0.02 -2.84
CA TYR A 82 -7.06 0.20 -1.53
C TYR A 82 -6.06 0.13 -0.38
N ILE A 83 -4.79 -0.21 -0.64
CA ILE A 83 -3.75 -0.26 0.40
C ILE A 83 -3.32 1.15 0.76
N ILE A 84 -3.48 1.51 2.03
CA ILE A 84 -2.97 2.77 2.58
C ILE A 84 -1.48 2.60 2.89
N ASN A 85 -0.65 3.49 2.33
CA ASN A 85 0.81 3.48 2.49
C ASN A 85 1.45 2.13 2.13
N PRO A 86 1.38 1.71 0.85
CA PRO A 86 1.95 0.43 0.42
C PRO A 86 3.45 0.38 0.67
N THR A 87 3.93 -0.76 1.16
CA THR A 87 5.38 -1.01 1.29
C THR A 87 5.99 -1.33 -0.07
N GLU A 88 7.32 -1.25 -0.20
CA GLU A 88 8.02 -1.73 -1.40
C GLU A 88 7.58 -3.16 -1.77
N LYS A 89 7.40 -4.04 -0.76
CA LYS A 89 6.95 -5.42 -0.98
C LYS A 89 5.55 -5.49 -1.57
N ASP A 90 4.64 -4.62 -1.15
CA ASP A 90 3.29 -4.54 -1.72
C ASP A 90 3.34 -4.04 -3.16
N CYS A 91 4.11 -2.97 -3.44
CA CYS A 91 4.30 -2.45 -4.80
C CYS A 91 4.89 -3.51 -5.75
N VAL A 92 5.92 -4.23 -5.31
CA VAL A 92 6.52 -5.32 -6.10
C VAL A 92 5.52 -6.44 -6.38
N LYS A 93 4.71 -6.84 -5.39
CA LYS A 93 3.66 -7.84 -5.59
C LYS A 93 2.61 -7.36 -6.58
N ALA A 94 2.16 -6.12 -6.45
CA ALA A 94 1.13 -5.53 -7.31
C ALA A 94 1.59 -5.45 -8.76
N ILE A 95 2.83 -5.01 -9.02
CA ILE A 95 3.39 -4.95 -10.38
C ILE A 95 3.59 -6.35 -10.95
N LYS A 96 4.07 -7.32 -10.16
CA LYS A 96 4.21 -8.70 -10.65
C LYS A 96 2.87 -9.34 -11.05
N ARG A 97 1.78 -8.90 -10.44
CA ARG A 97 0.42 -9.34 -10.72
C ARG A 97 -0.17 -8.62 -11.94
N ASP A 98 -0.05 -7.30 -11.96
CA ASP A 98 -0.39 -6.45 -13.11
C ASP A 98 0.66 -5.35 -13.23
N ASP A 99 1.46 -5.46 -14.29
CA ASP A 99 2.54 -4.53 -14.63
C ASP A 99 2.05 -3.06 -14.67
N TRP A 100 0.78 -2.81 -15.01
CA TRP A 100 0.18 -1.47 -15.05
C TRP A 100 0.01 -0.83 -13.67
N ASN A 101 0.09 -1.58 -12.58
CA ASN A 101 -0.02 -1.04 -11.22
C ASN A 101 1.07 -0.01 -10.89
N ILE A 102 2.19 0.03 -11.65
CA ILE A 102 3.23 1.06 -11.51
C ILE A 102 2.66 2.49 -11.59
N LYS A 103 1.60 2.72 -12.39
CA LYS A 103 0.96 4.03 -12.54
C LYS A 103 0.31 4.55 -11.26
N TYR A 104 0.07 3.65 -10.30
CA TYR A 104 -0.50 3.96 -8.98
C TYR A 104 0.54 3.96 -7.86
N VAL A 105 1.80 3.59 -8.15
CA VAL A 105 2.88 3.66 -7.16
C VAL A 105 3.38 5.09 -7.08
N LYS A 106 3.07 5.77 -5.98
CA LYS A 106 3.68 7.06 -5.67
C LYS A 106 5.14 6.85 -5.27
N ASP A 107 6.05 7.62 -5.87
CA ASP A 107 7.48 7.62 -5.59
C ASP A 107 8.10 6.20 -5.57
N PRO A 108 8.06 5.47 -6.71
CA PRO A 108 8.51 4.07 -6.76
C PRO A 108 9.99 3.97 -6.40
N SER A 109 10.33 3.03 -5.50
CA SER A 109 11.73 2.74 -5.17
C SER A 109 12.51 2.28 -6.39
N GLU A 110 13.83 2.35 -6.33
CA GLU A 110 14.72 1.91 -7.42
C GLU A 110 14.39 0.48 -7.87
N LYS A 111 14.13 -0.42 -6.92
CA LYS A 111 13.75 -1.81 -7.21
C LYS A 111 12.42 -1.91 -7.96
N VAL A 112 11.42 -1.13 -7.57
CA VAL A 112 10.12 -1.07 -8.24
C VAL A 112 10.30 -0.56 -9.67
N GLN A 113 11.10 0.49 -9.85
CA GLN A 113 11.42 1.04 -11.17
C GLN A 113 12.19 0.04 -12.05
N LEU A 114 13.16 -0.69 -11.50
CA LEU A 114 13.92 -1.73 -12.21
C LEU A 114 13.05 -2.90 -12.67
N ILE A 115 11.93 -3.17 -12.00
CA ILE A 115 10.94 -4.15 -12.48
C ILE A 115 10.17 -3.54 -13.66
N ALA A 116 9.65 -2.32 -13.51
CA ALA A 116 8.85 -1.66 -14.53
C ALA A 116 9.63 -1.40 -15.83
N VAL A 117 10.90 -0.97 -15.75
CA VAL A 117 11.74 -0.61 -16.91
C VAL A 117 12.02 -1.79 -17.85
N LYS A 118 11.76 -3.03 -17.43
CA LYS A 118 11.82 -4.22 -18.30
C LYS A 118 10.75 -4.20 -19.39
N ARG A 119 9.69 -3.41 -19.21
CA ARG A 119 8.60 -3.21 -20.16
C ARG A 119 8.66 -1.78 -20.68
N VAL A 120 8.93 -1.64 -21.98
CA VAL A 120 9.15 -0.34 -22.63
C VAL A 120 7.96 0.60 -22.42
N PHE A 121 6.73 0.10 -22.58
CA PHE A 121 5.52 0.89 -22.42
C PHE A 121 5.29 1.40 -21.00
N LEU A 122 5.97 0.85 -19.98
CA LEU A 122 5.84 1.30 -18.60
C LEU A 122 6.83 2.41 -18.23
N ILE A 123 7.83 2.66 -19.08
CA ILE A 123 8.86 3.68 -18.86
C ILE A 123 8.24 5.06 -18.63
N GLU A 124 7.10 5.36 -19.26
CA GLU A 124 6.40 6.64 -19.11
C GLU A 124 5.90 6.90 -17.68
N PHE A 125 5.63 5.85 -16.89
CA PHE A 125 5.17 5.96 -15.51
C PHE A 125 6.31 6.16 -14.50
N ILE A 126 7.58 6.07 -14.94
CA ILE A 126 8.74 6.28 -14.08
C ILE A 126 9.06 7.77 -14.06
N ASN A 127 8.49 8.49 -13.09
CA ASN A 127 8.61 9.94 -13.08
C ASN A 127 10.02 10.47 -12.76
N LEU A 128 10.69 9.84 -11.80
CA LEU A 128 12.03 10.22 -11.35
C LEU A 128 12.86 8.95 -11.30
N PRO A 129 13.58 8.62 -12.39
CA PRO A 129 14.37 7.40 -12.42
C PRO A 129 15.60 7.55 -11.54
N PHE A 130 15.97 6.47 -10.87
CA PHE A 130 17.32 6.35 -10.30
C PHE A 130 18.36 6.26 -11.43
N ASP A 131 19.61 6.60 -11.15
CA ASP A 131 20.71 6.60 -12.14
C ASP A 131 20.89 5.26 -12.84
N SER A 132 20.67 4.15 -12.14
CA SER A 132 20.71 2.81 -12.71
C SER A 132 19.61 2.62 -13.77
N VAL A 133 18.39 3.07 -13.46
CA VAL A 133 17.20 3.00 -14.32
C VAL A 133 17.34 3.93 -15.51
N ALA A 134 17.81 5.16 -15.29
CA ALA A 134 18.05 6.13 -16.36
C ALA A 134 19.06 5.60 -17.39
N ARG A 135 20.15 4.97 -16.95
CA ARG A 135 21.13 4.33 -17.83
C ARG A 135 20.52 3.21 -18.67
N ILE A 136 19.65 2.38 -18.08
CA ILE A 136 18.94 1.33 -18.82
C ILE A 136 18.07 1.93 -19.93
N ILE A 137 17.31 2.99 -19.62
CA ILE A 137 16.42 3.64 -20.58
C ILE A 137 17.21 4.26 -21.74
N LEU A 138 18.34 4.94 -21.47
CA LEU A 138 19.17 5.54 -22.51
C LEU A 138 19.84 4.51 -23.42
N ASN A 139 20.24 3.37 -22.86
CA ASN A 139 20.78 2.25 -23.65
C ASN A 139 19.70 1.64 -24.55
N TYR A 140 18.48 1.52 -24.05
CA TYR A 140 17.32 1.12 -24.85
C TYR A 140 17.09 2.11 -26.00
N ASP A 141 17.06 3.41 -25.70
CA ASP A 141 16.87 4.48 -26.69
C ASP A 141 17.91 4.42 -27.81
N LYS A 142 19.18 4.29 -27.44
CA LYS A 142 20.28 4.13 -28.40
C LYS A 142 20.11 2.87 -29.26
N LYS A 143 19.71 1.75 -28.67
CA LYS A 143 19.58 0.46 -29.37
C LYS A 143 18.44 0.46 -30.39
N TYR A 144 17.32 1.10 -30.06
CA TYR A 144 16.10 1.06 -30.89
C TYR A 144 15.82 2.37 -31.62
N ASN A 145 16.77 3.32 -31.59
CA ASN A 145 16.63 4.66 -32.15
C ASN A 145 15.35 5.37 -31.66
N THR A 146 15.04 5.22 -30.37
CA THR A 146 13.93 5.90 -29.70
C THR A 146 14.46 7.06 -28.85
N THR A 147 13.58 7.92 -28.35
CA THR A 147 13.98 9.02 -27.47
C THR A 147 12.95 9.28 -26.40
N HIS A 148 13.33 9.00 -25.16
CA HIS A 148 12.60 9.44 -23.98
C HIS A 148 13.24 10.73 -23.46
N SER A 149 12.85 11.87 -24.08
CA SER A 149 13.43 13.22 -23.86
C SER A 149 13.59 13.61 -22.38
N LYS A 150 12.68 13.16 -21.52
CA LYS A 150 12.72 13.37 -20.06
C LYS A 150 14.02 12.89 -19.41
N TYR A 151 14.57 11.78 -19.88
CA TYR A 151 15.75 11.14 -19.28
C TYR A 151 17.06 11.62 -19.89
N VAL A 152 17.04 12.12 -21.12
CA VAL A 152 18.21 12.75 -21.75
C VAL A 152 18.61 13.99 -20.94
N LYS A 153 17.65 14.88 -20.66
CA LYS A 153 17.89 16.10 -19.86
C LYS A 153 18.40 15.80 -18.46
N LEU A 154 17.83 14.77 -17.81
CA LEU A 154 18.26 14.34 -16.48
C LEU A 154 19.71 13.85 -16.48
N ASN A 155 20.08 13.04 -17.46
CA ASN A 155 21.43 12.50 -17.59
C ASN A 155 22.47 13.59 -17.84
N ASP A 156 22.16 14.59 -18.67
CA ASP A 156 23.06 15.72 -18.90
C ASP A 156 23.25 16.57 -17.63
N ARG A 157 22.17 16.77 -16.86
CA ARG A 157 22.24 17.44 -15.56
C ARG A 157 23.12 16.68 -14.55
N LEU A 158 22.94 15.37 -14.41
CA LEU A 158 23.71 14.53 -13.50
C LEU A 158 25.21 14.50 -13.85
N LYS A 159 25.54 14.42 -15.14
CA LYS A 159 26.94 14.55 -15.61
C LYS A 159 27.54 15.88 -15.19
N GLN A 160 26.79 16.97 -15.32
CA GLN A 160 27.26 18.30 -14.94
C GLN A 160 27.44 18.44 -13.42
N GLU A 161 26.53 17.90 -12.60
CA GLU A 161 26.64 17.87 -11.14
C GLU A 161 27.89 17.07 -10.71
N THR A 162 28.11 15.89 -11.29
CA THR A 162 29.32 15.07 -11.04
C THR A 162 30.61 15.82 -11.37
N ILE A 163 30.65 16.51 -12.52
CA ILE A 163 31.80 17.33 -12.93
C ILE A 163 32.05 18.45 -11.91
N ASN A 164 30.99 19.09 -11.39
CA ASN A 164 31.10 20.17 -10.43
C ASN A 164 31.62 19.67 -9.06
N GLU A 165 31.13 18.53 -8.57
CA GLU A 165 31.62 17.90 -7.33
C GLU A 165 33.10 17.51 -7.41
N LEU A 166 33.52 16.94 -8.54
CA LEU A 166 34.93 16.60 -8.79
C LEU A 166 35.84 17.83 -8.84
N LYS A 167 35.34 18.97 -9.32
CA LYS A 167 36.06 20.25 -9.28
C LYS A 167 36.21 20.76 -7.86
N LEU A 168 35.15 20.68 -7.05
CA LEU A 168 35.16 21.09 -5.63
C LEU A 168 36.11 20.25 -4.77
N MET A 169 36.22 18.95 -5.03
CA MET A 169 37.14 18.04 -4.31
C MET A 169 38.63 18.22 -4.68
N ARG A 170 38.94 18.98 -5.72
CA ARG A 170 40.32 19.25 -6.18
C ARG A 170 40.85 20.63 -5.73
N CYS A 171 40.02 21.39 -5.02
CA CYS A 171 40.38 22.66 -4.36
C CYS A 171 40.76 22.40 -2.91
#